data_AF-A0A914QBI1-F1
#
_entry.id   AF-A0A914QBI1-F1
#
_cell.length_a   1.000
_cell.length_b   1.000
_cell.length_c   1.000
_cell.angle_alpha   90.00
_cell.angle_beta   90.00
_cell.angle_gamma   90.00
#
_symmetry.space_group_name_H-M   'P 1'
#
loop_
_entity.id
_entity.type
_entity.pdbx_description
1 polymer ?
#
loop_
_entity_poly.entity_id
_entity_poly.type
_entity_poly.pdbx_seq_one_letter_code
_entity_poly.pdbx_strand_id
1 'polypeptide(L)'
;MASSIGLKVVFIVVIIIALIITLASIFTPAWKVTNGNQGSDQKIGLVTTDCGGNNQPGQIYQQQQGCQQAKDNRQSYEKWTLALLIISAIFQLIAIISALVTIKSEKTKVFLNSPVNVIIALILIIIAIIVYGSKYNKDSQNSNNNQFYQPGQPQPPPQNYQSYGMNGNYKLGYSFWLSIVAGIFLVIAAILGLIAACMNGSTRNGGYPHDRTVIQHTRVQTSMAQ
;
A
#
# COMPACT_ATOMS: atom_id res chain seq x y z
N MET A 1 10.28 26.39 -19.22
CA MET A 1 10.40 26.17 -17.76
C MET A 1 9.05 25.92 -17.05
N ALA A 2 7.92 26.47 -17.52
CA ALA A 2 6.60 26.24 -16.89
C ALA A 2 6.07 24.78 -16.96
N SER A 3 6.46 24.00 -17.99
CA SER A 3 5.94 22.63 -18.18
C SER A 3 6.37 21.60 -17.12
N SER A 4 7.51 21.78 -16.45
CA SER A 4 8.03 20.79 -15.48
C SER A 4 7.43 20.96 -14.09
N ILE A 5 7.04 22.18 -13.71
CA ILE A 5 6.42 22.48 -12.42
C ILE A 5 5.02 21.86 -12.36
N GLY A 6 4.22 22.00 -13.43
CA GLY A 6 2.89 21.41 -13.52
C GLY A 6 2.92 19.88 -13.33
N LEU A 7 3.85 19.19 -13.99
CA LEU A 7 3.99 17.73 -13.87
C LEU A 7 4.34 17.29 -12.44
N LYS A 8 5.21 18.03 -11.75
CA LYS A 8 5.57 17.76 -10.34
C LYS A 8 4.36 17.92 -9.40
N VAL A 9 3.57 18.97 -9.61
CA VAL A 9 2.36 19.20 -8.80
C VAL A 9 1.34 18.09 -9.03
N VAL A 10 1.09 17.71 -10.29
CA VAL A 10 0.19 16.58 -10.62
C VAL A 10 0.69 15.28 -9.99
N PHE A 11 1.99 14.97 -10.10
CA PHE A 11 2.59 13.80 -9.46
C PHE A 11 2.36 13.76 -7.94
N ILE A 12 2.55 14.88 -7.24
CA ILE A 12 2.32 14.96 -5.78
C ILE A 12 0.84 14.73 -5.45
N VAL A 13 -0.08 15.36 -6.19
CA VAL A 13 -1.52 15.20 -5.98
C VAL A 13 -1.94 13.73 -6.16
N VAL A 14 -1.45 13.08 -7.22
CA VAL A 14 -1.74 11.66 -7.51
C VAL A 14 -1.25 10.76 -6.37
N ILE A 15 -0.04 10.99 -5.83
CA ILE A 15 0.48 10.20 -4.71
C ILE A 15 -0.30 10.45 -3.41
N ILE A 16 -0.71 11.69 -3.14
CA ILE A 16 -1.55 12.00 -1.98
C ILE A 16 -2.87 11.25 -2.06
N ILE A 17 -3.51 11.24 -3.23
CA ILE A 17 -4.74 10.46 -3.46
C ILE A 17 -4.48 8.96 -3.24
N ALA A 18 -3.39 8.42 -3.80
CA ALA A 18 -3.02 7.02 -3.59
C ALA A 18 -2.81 6.68 -2.10
N LEU A 19 -2.20 7.58 -1.32
CA LEU A 19 -2.00 7.43 0.11
C LEU A 19 -3.32 7.44 0.87
N ILE A 20 -4.21 8.39 0.58
CA ILE A 20 -5.53 8.46 1.22
C ILE A 20 -6.31 7.16 0.95
N ILE A 21 -6.29 6.66 -0.29
CA ILE A 21 -6.98 5.41 -0.65
C ILE A 21 -6.32 4.20 0.03
N THR A 22 -4.99 4.16 0.12
CA THR A 22 -4.24 3.11 0.84
C THR A 22 -4.62 3.09 2.32
N LEU A 23 -4.63 4.25 2.98
CA LEU A 23 -5.03 4.38 4.39
C LEU A 23 -6.51 4.01 4.57
N ALA A 24 -7.39 4.50 3.70
CA ALA A 24 -8.80 4.12 3.70
C ALA A 24 -8.95 2.61 3.59
N SER A 25 -8.22 1.96 2.68
CA SER A 25 -8.21 0.50 2.55
C SER A 25 -7.76 -0.19 3.84
N ILE A 26 -6.71 0.28 4.53
CA ILE A 26 -6.23 -0.31 5.80
C ILE A 26 -7.27 -0.17 6.93
N PHE A 27 -7.87 1.01 7.08
CA PHE A 27 -8.73 1.35 8.21
C PHE A 27 -10.21 1.05 7.98
N THR A 28 -10.64 0.81 6.74
CA THR A 28 -12.03 0.46 6.47
C THR A 28 -12.29 -1.03 6.75
N PRO A 29 -13.43 -1.35 7.39
CA PRO A 29 -13.87 -2.73 7.54
C PRO A 29 -14.36 -3.27 6.19
N ALA A 30 -14.27 -4.58 5.95
CA ALA A 30 -14.61 -5.28 4.69
C ALA A 30 -13.45 -5.43 3.70
N TRP A 31 -12.37 -6.06 4.15
CA TRP A 31 -11.49 -6.79 3.23
C TRP A 31 -12.15 -8.11 2.80
N LYS A 32 -12.87 -8.73 3.73
CA LYS A 32 -13.76 -9.87 3.50
C LYS A 32 -15.13 -9.58 4.09
N VAL A 33 -16.16 -10.05 3.40
CA VAL A 33 -17.55 -10.02 3.86
C VAL A 33 -18.02 -11.46 4.04
N THR A 34 -18.56 -11.76 5.20
CA THR A 34 -19.24 -13.02 5.50
C THR A 34 -20.74 -12.78 5.58
N ASN A 35 -21.51 -13.49 4.76
CA ASN A 35 -22.96 -13.45 4.84
C ASN A 35 -23.37 -14.18 6.12
N GLY A 36 -24.00 -13.47 7.06
CA GLY A 36 -24.61 -14.08 8.23
C GLY A 36 -25.97 -14.69 7.89
N ASN A 37 -26.37 -15.76 8.58
CA ASN A 37 -27.64 -16.48 8.33
C ASN A 37 -28.92 -15.66 8.61
N GLN A 38 -28.82 -14.39 9.03
CA GLN A 38 -29.99 -13.55 9.37
C GLN A 38 -29.86 -12.10 8.87
N GLY A 39 -29.17 -11.87 7.75
CA GLY A 39 -29.04 -10.53 7.16
C GLY A 39 -28.07 -9.60 7.90
N SER A 40 -27.32 -10.12 8.87
CA SER A 40 -26.21 -9.43 9.51
C SER A 40 -24.90 -9.79 8.79
N ASP A 41 -24.62 -9.12 7.68
CA ASP A 41 -23.34 -9.26 6.98
C ASP A 41 -22.22 -8.75 7.88
N GLN A 42 -21.25 -9.61 8.17
CA GLN A 42 -20.09 -9.22 8.95
C GLN A 42 -18.98 -8.75 8.01
N LYS A 43 -18.42 -7.59 8.33
CA LYS A 43 -17.39 -6.93 7.53
C LYS A 43 -16.09 -6.94 8.30
N ILE A 44 -15.22 -7.87 7.93
CA ILE A 44 -13.93 -8.03 8.60
C ILE A 44 -12.88 -7.26 7.79
N GLY A 45 -12.33 -6.20 8.38
CA GLY A 45 -11.21 -5.45 7.84
C GLY A 45 -9.86 -5.93 8.39
N LEU A 46 -8.78 -5.33 7.87
CA LEU A 46 -7.42 -5.60 8.33
C LEU A 46 -7.12 -4.99 9.70
N VAL A 47 -7.83 -3.95 10.14
CA VAL A 47 -7.62 -3.33 11.46
C VAL A 47 -8.96 -3.24 12.19
N THR A 48 -9.93 -2.66 11.52
CA THR A 48 -11.30 -2.51 12.00
C THR A 48 -12.14 -3.74 11.64
N THR A 49 -13.15 -4.00 12.45
CA THR A 49 -14.08 -5.12 12.23
C THR A 49 -15.45 -4.61 12.61
N ASP A 50 -16.39 -4.75 11.69
CA ASP A 50 -17.80 -4.43 11.91
C ASP A 50 -18.55 -5.77 11.97
N CYS A 51 -19.10 -6.04 13.16
CA CYS A 51 -19.73 -7.31 13.49
C CYS A 51 -21.21 -7.37 13.07
N GLY A 52 -21.76 -6.32 12.44
CA GLY A 52 -23.17 -6.22 12.05
C GLY A 52 -24.09 -5.98 13.26
N GLY A 53 -25.18 -5.22 13.07
CA GLY A 53 -25.98 -4.67 14.17
C GLY A 53 -27.48 -5.00 14.18
N ASN A 54 -27.96 -5.92 13.35
CA ASN A 54 -29.41 -6.08 13.12
C ASN A 54 -30.10 -7.13 14.02
N ASN A 55 -29.39 -7.68 15.00
CA ASN A 55 -29.91 -8.81 15.76
C ASN A 55 -30.60 -8.37 17.06
N GLN A 56 -31.68 -9.08 17.41
CA GLN A 56 -32.48 -8.87 18.61
C GLN A 56 -31.61 -8.85 19.88
N PRO A 57 -32.00 -8.14 20.95
CA PRO A 57 -31.16 -7.84 22.13
C PRO A 57 -30.52 -9.05 22.82
N GLY A 58 -31.04 -10.27 22.64
CA GLY A 58 -30.44 -11.50 23.18
C GLY A 58 -29.24 -12.08 22.39
N GLN A 59 -29.06 -11.72 21.12
CA GLN A 59 -28.02 -12.30 20.26
C GLN A 59 -26.76 -11.42 20.11
N ILE A 60 -26.82 -10.18 20.59
CA ILE A 60 -25.74 -9.19 20.47
C ILE A 60 -24.45 -9.69 21.17
N TYR A 61 -24.58 -10.25 22.37
CA TYR A 61 -23.43 -10.73 23.15
C TYR A 61 -22.69 -11.90 22.47
N GLN A 62 -23.43 -12.89 21.96
CA GLN A 62 -22.82 -14.05 21.30
C GLN A 62 -22.16 -13.67 19.97
N GLN A 63 -22.78 -12.77 19.20
CA GLN A 63 -22.21 -12.27 17.95
C GLN A 63 -20.95 -11.44 18.17
N GLN A 64 -20.94 -10.59 19.21
CA GLN A 64 -19.77 -9.78 19.54
C GLN A 64 -18.59 -10.66 20.02
N GLN A 65 -18.86 -11.69 20.81
CA GLN A 65 -17.84 -12.65 21.24
C GLN A 65 -17.27 -13.47 20.07
N GLY A 66 -18.13 -14.00 19.19
CA GLY A 66 -17.67 -14.73 18.00
C GLY A 66 -16.86 -13.85 17.04
N CYS A 67 -17.24 -12.57 16.92
CA CYS A 67 -16.51 -11.60 16.11
C CYS A 67 -15.15 -11.23 16.70
N GLN A 68 -15.04 -11.08 18.03
CA GLN A 68 -13.76 -10.87 18.71
C GLN A 68 -12.84 -12.09 18.58
N GLN A 69 -13.37 -13.30 18.77
CA GLN A 69 -12.59 -14.53 18.56
C GLN A 69 -12.13 -14.68 17.09
N ALA A 70 -12.99 -14.33 16.12
CA ALA A 70 -12.60 -14.32 14.71
C ALA A 70 -11.52 -13.27 14.39
N LYS A 71 -11.50 -12.15 15.12
CA LYS A 71 -10.46 -11.13 15.04
C LYS A 71 -9.15 -11.57 15.69
N ASP A 72 -9.22 -12.29 16.81
CA ASP A 72 -8.04 -12.77 17.52
C ASP A 72 -7.39 -13.95 16.80
N ASN A 73 -8.20 -14.81 16.17
CA ASN A 73 -7.75 -15.93 15.35
C ASN A 73 -7.45 -15.53 13.89
N ARG A 74 -6.86 -14.35 13.70
CA ARG A 74 -6.46 -13.90 12.36
C ARG A 74 -5.36 -14.76 11.79
N GLN A 75 -5.59 -15.21 10.55
CA GLN A 75 -4.62 -15.97 9.80
C GLN A 75 -3.34 -15.16 9.58
N SER A 76 -2.19 -15.84 9.58
CA SER A 76 -0.89 -15.21 9.46
C SER A 76 -0.75 -14.35 8.19
N TYR A 77 -1.39 -14.72 7.08
CA TYR A 77 -1.33 -13.94 5.83
C TYR A 77 -2.01 -12.57 5.94
N GLU A 78 -3.05 -12.41 6.76
CA GLU A 78 -3.72 -11.12 6.96
C GLU A 78 -2.78 -10.17 7.71
N LYS A 79 -2.02 -10.69 8.68
CA LYS A 79 -0.99 -9.94 9.41
C LYS A 79 0.13 -9.48 8.47
N TRP A 80 0.61 -10.35 7.58
CA TRP A 80 1.61 -10.01 6.57
C TRP A 80 1.10 -8.97 5.56
N THR A 81 -0.13 -9.13 5.09
CA THR A 81 -0.78 -8.18 4.16
C THR A 81 -0.88 -6.80 4.81
N LEU A 82 -1.33 -6.72 6.07
CA LEU A 82 -1.39 -5.48 6.82
C LEU A 82 -0.01 -4.83 6.96
N ALA A 83 1.01 -5.60 7.33
CA ALA A 83 2.37 -5.10 7.47
C ALA A 83 2.91 -4.51 6.15
N LEU A 84 2.70 -5.20 5.02
CA LEU A 84 3.12 -4.72 3.69
C LEU A 84 2.43 -3.42 3.29
N LEU A 85 1.13 -3.27 3.57
CA LEU A 85 0.40 -2.05 3.28
C LEU A 85 0.86 -0.87 4.14
N ILE A 86 1.16 -1.10 5.43
CA ILE A 86 1.72 -0.07 6.32
C ILE A 86 3.08 0.38 5.80
N ILE A 87 3.97 -0.55 5.46
CA ILE A 87 5.29 -0.22 4.92
C ILE A 87 5.15 0.54 3.59
N SER A 88 4.23 0.12 2.71
CA SER A 88 3.95 0.85 1.48
C SER A 88 3.49 2.29 1.75
N ALA A 89 2.59 2.50 2.71
CA ALA A 89 2.14 3.84 3.10
C ALA A 89 3.29 4.72 3.63
N ILE A 90 4.25 4.15 4.36
CA ILE A 90 5.46 4.86 4.82
C ILE A 90 6.31 5.30 3.62
N PHE A 91 6.53 4.44 2.63
CA PHE A 91 7.27 4.82 1.41
C PHE A 91 6.54 5.90 0.60
N GLN A 92 5.21 5.88 0.56
CA GLN A 92 4.42 6.95 -0.05
C GLN A 92 4.60 8.28 0.69
N LEU A 93 4.63 8.30 2.02
CA LEU A 93 4.93 9.49 2.82
C LEU A 93 6.33 10.05 2.53
N ILE A 94 7.34 9.18 2.48
CA ILE A 94 8.72 9.58 2.14
C ILE A 94 8.77 10.15 0.70
N ALA A 95 8.04 9.55 -0.24
CA ALA A 95 7.92 10.04 -1.61
C ALA A 95 7.28 11.45 -1.66
N ILE A 96 6.23 11.70 -0.89
CA ILE A 96 5.59 13.03 -0.79
C ILE A 96 6.55 14.04 -0.19
N ILE A 97 7.19 13.73 0.95
CA ILE A 97 8.11 14.66 1.62
C ILE A 97 9.28 15.02 0.68
N SER A 98 9.87 14.03 0.03
CA SER A 98 10.95 14.27 -0.94
C SER A 98 10.49 15.11 -2.14
N ALA A 99 9.29 14.87 -2.65
CA ALA A 99 8.72 15.68 -3.73
C ALA A 99 8.45 17.14 -3.29
N LEU A 100 7.96 17.37 -2.07
CA LEU A 100 7.76 18.72 -1.53
C LEU A 100 9.07 19.49 -1.39
N VAL A 101 10.13 18.85 -0.89
CA VAL A 101 11.47 19.46 -0.79
C VAL A 101 11.99 19.89 -2.17
N THR A 102 11.69 19.13 -3.22
CA THR A 102 12.14 19.43 -4.59
C THR A 102 11.37 20.54 -5.29
N ILE A 103 10.23 20.99 -4.75
CA ILE A 103 9.55 22.20 -5.23
C ILE A 103 10.34 23.44 -4.76
N LYS A 104 10.85 23.42 -3.53
CA LYS A 104 11.54 24.58 -2.92
C LYS A 104 13.01 24.67 -3.31
N SER A 105 13.63 23.56 -3.74
CA SER A 105 15.06 23.52 -4.06
C SER A 105 15.29 23.44 -5.57
N GLU A 106 16.00 24.41 -6.14
CA GLU A 106 16.49 24.36 -7.53
C GLU A 106 17.56 23.26 -7.73
N LYS A 107 18.05 22.64 -6.65
CA LYS A 107 19.03 21.56 -6.72
C LYS A 107 18.38 20.26 -7.21
N THR A 108 18.51 20.03 -8.52
CA THR A 108 17.92 18.94 -9.31
C THR A 108 18.22 17.51 -8.85
N LYS A 109 19.23 17.27 -7.98
CA LYS A 109 19.63 15.91 -7.59
C LYS A 109 18.66 15.21 -6.63
N VAL A 110 17.87 15.95 -5.85
CA VAL A 110 16.97 15.37 -4.83
C VAL A 110 15.72 14.73 -5.46
N PHE A 111 15.36 15.13 -6.68
CA PHE A 111 14.14 14.67 -7.35
C PHE A 111 14.20 13.20 -7.79
N LEU A 112 15.39 12.66 -8.08
CA LEU A 112 15.53 11.28 -8.54
C LEU A 112 15.12 10.24 -7.48
N ASN A 113 15.18 10.60 -6.19
CA ASN A 113 14.85 9.66 -5.12
C ASN A 113 13.33 9.46 -4.95
N SER A 114 12.52 10.43 -5.37
CA SER A 114 11.06 10.37 -5.23
C SER A 114 10.40 9.25 -6.06
N PRO A 115 10.64 9.09 -7.37
CA PRO A 115 10.02 8.02 -8.16
C PRO A 115 10.46 6.61 -7.74
N VAL A 116 11.69 6.44 -7.22
CA VAL A 116 12.17 5.15 -6.71
C VAL A 116 11.32 4.70 -5.52
N ASN A 117 11.02 5.59 -4.57
CA ASN A 117 10.16 5.28 -3.43
C ASN A 117 8.73 4.91 -3.86
N VAL A 118 8.19 5.56 -4.89
CA VAL A 118 6.87 5.22 -5.46
C VAL A 118 6.88 3.82 -6.07
N ILE A 119 7.93 3.45 -6.81
CA ILE A 119 8.07 2.11 -7.39
C ILE A 119 8.18 1.04 -6.30
N ILE A 120 8.95 1.30 -5.24
CA ILE A 120 9.04 0.39 -4.08
C ILE A 120 7.66 0.24 -3.42
N ALA A 121 6.95 1.34 -3.16
CA ALA A 121 5.61 1.30 -2.59
C ALA A 121 4.61 0.52 -3.46
N LEU A 122 4.71 0.66 -4.79
CA LEU A 122 3.90 -0.06 -5.76
C LEU A 122 4.17 -1.57 -5.69
N ILE A 123 5.43 -1.99 -5.71
CA ILE A 123 5.81 -3.41 -5.59
C ILE A 123 5.25 -4.01 -4.30
N LEU A 124 5.36 -3.29 -3.17
CA LEU A 124 4.83 -3.75 -1.88
C LEU A 124 3.30 -3.93 -1.90
N ILE A 125 2.56 -2.99 -2.50
CA ILE A 125 1.09 -3.10 -2.65
C ILE A 125 0.73 -4.28 -3.56
N ILE A 126 1.44 -4.48 -4.67
CA ILE A 126 1.20 -5.62 -5.57
C ILE A 126 1.41 -6.94 -4.83
N ILE A 127 2.51 -7.07 -4.08
CA ILE A 127 2.78 -8.27 -3.26
C ILE A 127 1.65 -8.47 -2.23
N ALA A 128 1.21 -7.42 -1.55
CA ALA A 128 0.12 -7.49 -0.58
C ALA A 128 -1.19 -8.01 -1.22
N ILE A 129 -1.55 -7.47 -2.39
CA ILE A 129 -2.76 -7.89 -3.14
C ILE A 129 -2.65 -9.35 -3.57
N ILE A 130 -1.49 -9.78 -4.09
CA ILE A 130 -1.27 -11.17 -4.55
C ILE A 130 -1.30 -12.14 -3.37
N VAL A 131 -0.62 -11.83 -2.26
CA VAL A 131 -0.60 -12.69 -1.06
C VAL A 131 -2.01 -12.84 -0.50
N TYR A 132 -2.75 -11.74 -0.38
CA TYR A 132 -4.13 -11.77 0.10
C TYR A 132 -5.05 -12.56 -0.86
N GLY A 133 -5.05 -12.21 -2.14
CA GLY A 133 -5.94 -12.80 -3.15
C GLY A 133 -5.69 -14.29 -3.40
N SER A 134 -4.42 -14.72 -3.44
CA SER A 134 -4.06 -16.12 -3.68
C SER A 134 -4.45 -17.05 -2.53
N LYS A 135 -4.34 -16.56 -1.29
CA LYS A 135 -4.76 -17.32 -0.09
C LYS A 135 -6.28 -17.31 0.08
N TYR A 136 -6.91 -16.18 -0.21
CA TYR A 136 -8.36 -16.06 -0.18
C TYR A 136 -9.06 -17.10 -1.08
N ASN A 137 -8.55 -17.32 -2.30
CA ASN A 137 -9.13 -18.29 -3.23
C ASN A 137 -9.06 -19.73 -2.67
N LYS A 138 -7.98 -20.08 -1.97
CA LYS A 138 -7.80 -21.41 -1.36
C LYS A 138 -8.74 -21.63 -0.18
N ASP A 139 -8.87 -20.63 0.69
CA ASP A 139 -9.74 -20.72 1.87
C ASP A 139 -11.23 -20.75 1.48
N SER A 140 -11.63 -19.96 0.47
CA SER A 140 -12.99 -19.93 -0.05
C SER A 140 -13.43 -21.29 -0.61
N GLN A 141 -12.56 -22.00 -1.32
CA GLN A 141 -12.88 -23.33 -1.84
C GLN A 141 -12.96 -24.41 -0.75
N ASN A 142 -12.09 -24.35 0.25
CA ASN A 142 -12.06 -25.36 1.31
C ASN A 142 -13.23 -25.22 2.28
N SER A 143 -13.75 -24.00 2.46
CA SER A 143 -14.91 -23.75 3.34
C SER A 143 -16.21 -24.36 2.84
N ASN A 144 -16.34 -24.67 1.55
CA ASN A 144 -17.53 -25.34 1.02
C ASN A 144 -17.64 -26.82 1.45
N ASN A 145 -16.56 -27.42 1.96
CA ASN A 145 -16.53 -28.84 2.33
C ASN A 145 -16.67 -29.08 3.83
N ASN A 146 -16.48 -28.08 4.68
CA ASN A 146 -16.60 -28.22 6.14
C ASN A 146 -17.89 -27.57 6.63
N GLN A 147 -19.01 -28.26 6.37
CA GLN A 147 -20.26 -27.95 7.04
C GLN A 147 -20.19 -28.26 8.55
N PHE A 148 -20.97 -27.51 9.32
CA PHE A 148 -21.44 -27.75 10.68
C PHE A 148 -20.65 -27.16 11.85
N TYR A 149 -21.18 -26.06 12.40
CA TYR A 149 -21.61 -26.01 13.80
C TYR A 149 -22.82 -25.06 13.91
N GLN A 150 -23.99 -25.61 14.25
CA GLN A 150 -25.19 -24.83 14.56
C GLN A 150 -25.19 -24.49 16.07
N PRO A 151 -25.54 -23.25 16.48
CA PRO A 151 -25.68 -22.92 17.88
C PRO A 151 -26.92 -23.62 18.46
N GLY A 152 -26.73 -24.57 19.38
CA GLY A 152 -27.83 -25.29 20.04
C GLY A 152 -27.53 -26.70 20.56
N GLN A 153 -26.33 -27.26 20.30
CA GLN A 153 -25.96 -28.59 20.77
C GLN A 153 -24.98 -28.51 21.97
N PRO A 154 -25.14 -29.35 23.00
CA PRO A 154 -24.22 -29.40 24.15
C PRO A 154 -22.81 -29.81 23.70
N GLN A 155 -21.82 -29.03 24.14
CA GLN A 155 -20.40 -29.17 23.80
C GLN A 155 -19.81 -30.49 24.34
N PRO A 156 -19.14 -31.31 23.52
CA PRO A 156 -18.15 -32.27 24.02
C PRO A 156 -16.86 -31.55 24.46
N PRO A 157 -16.07 -32.13 25.39
CA PRO A 157 -14.89 -31.50 25.99
C PRO A 157 -13.80 -31.12 24.95
N PRO A 158 -12.92 -30.15 25.29
CA PRO A 158 -12.14 -29.41 24.31
C PRO A 158 -10.96 -30.25 23.82
N GLN A 159 -11.08 -30.86 22.65
CA GLN A 159 -9.95 -31.38 21.91
C GLN A 159 -10.03 -30.92 20.46
N ASN A 160 -9.00 -30.16 20.06
CA ASN A 160 -8.83 -29.43 18.81
C ASN A 160 -9.67 -28.17 18.65
N TYR A 161 -8.97 -27.03 18.67
CA TYR A 161 -9.41 -25.74 18.16
C TYR A 161 -9.66 -25.86 16.65
N GLN A 162 -10.74 -26.53 16.25
CA GLN A 162 -11.24 -26.39 14.89
C GLN A 162 -11.79 -24.98 14.78
N SER A 163 -11.10 -24.20 13.94
CA SER A 163 -11.52 -22.87 13.49
C SER A 163 -13.03 -22.87 13.31
N TYR A 164 -13.76 -22.05 14.09
CA TYR A 164 -15.20 -21.86 13.95
C TYR A 164 -15.45 -21.30 12.54
N GLY A 165 -15.61 -22.21 11.59
CA GLY A 165 -15.84 -21.93 10.19
C GLY A 165 -17.23 -21.33 10.07
N MET A 166 -17.30 -20.01 9.97
CA MET A 166 -18.54 -19.36 9.57
C MET A 166 -18.86 -19.84 8.16
N ASN A 167 -19.92 -20.61 8.05
CA ASN A 167 -20.38 -21.33 6.85
C ASN A 167 -21.00 -20.38 5.80
N GLY A 168 -20.33 -19.27 5.52
CA GLY A 168 -20.78 -18.23 4.61
C GLY A 168 -19.88 -18.17 3.38
N ASN A 169 -20.48 -18.09 2.20
CA ASN A 169 -19.78 -17.73 0.98
C ASN A 169 -19.01 -16.42 1.23
N TYR A 170 -17.69 -16.51 1.42
CA TYR A 170 -16.86 -15.34 1.58
C TYR A 170 -16.94 -14.53 0.28
N LYS A 171 -17.12 -13.21 0.40
CA LYS A 171 -16.95 -12.28 -0.73
C LYS A 171 -15.81 -11.31 -0.44
N LEU A 172 -15.04 -10.97 -1.47
CA LEU A 172 -14.06 -9.89 -1.39
C LEU A 172 -14.81 -8.59 -1.11
N GLY A 173 -14.43 -7.91 -0.04
CA GLY A 173 -15.07 -6.65 0.33
C GLY A 173 -14.48 -5.44 -0.38
N TYR A 174 -15.12 -4.29 -0.23
CA TYR A 174 -14.74 -3.07 -0.93
C TYR A 174 -13.34 -2.57 -0.56
N SER A 175 -12.85 -2.83 0.66
CA SER A 175 -11.52 -2.39 1.10
C SER A 175 -10.40 -3.06 0.30
N PHE A 176 -10.60 -4.30 -0.13
CA PHE A 176 -9.68 -4.99 -1.05
C PHE A 176 -9.62 -4.27 -2.40
N TRP A 177 -10.77 -3.91 -2.97
CA TRP A 177 -10.84 -3.16 -4.23
C TRP A 177 -10.22 -1.77 -4.12
N LEU A 178 -10.37 -1.09 -2.97
CA LEU A 178 -9.69 0.17 -2.70
C LEU A 178 -8.16 0.01 -2.81
N SER A 179 -7.58 -1.08 -2.32
CA SER A 179 -6.13 -1.32 -2.45
C SER A 179 -5.68 -1.47 -3.90
N ILE A 180 -6.51 -2.11 -4.75
CA ILE A 180 -6.26 -2.21 -6.19
C ILE A 180 -6.29 -0.83 -6.84
N VAL A 181 -7.31 -0.02 -6.52
CA VAL A 181 -7.43 1.35 -7.02
C VAL A 181 -6.21 2.18 -6.60
N ALA A 182 -5.78 2.10 -5.33
CA ALA A 182 -4.54 2.74 -4.87
C ALA A 182 -3.32 2.30 -5.69
N GLY A 183 -3.21 1.01 -6.01
CA GLY A 183 -2.18 0.47 -6.89
C GLY A 183 -2.18 1.12 -8.28
N ILE A 184 -3.36 1.32 -8.89
CA ILE A 184 -3.49 2.01 -10.18
C ILE A 184 -3.00 3.45 -10.10
N PHE A 185 -3.37 4.20 -9.05
CA PHE A 185 -2.85 5.55 -8.84
C PHE A 185 -1.33 5.58 -8.65
N LEU A 186 -0.74 4.58 -7.99
CA LEU A 186 0.72 4.45 -7.88
C LEU A 186 1.39 4.12 -9.21
N VAL A 187 0.77 3.32 -10.08
CA VAL A 187 1.28 3.10 -11.46
C VAL A 187 1.31 4.42 -12.22
N ILE A 188 0.23 5.20 -12.17
CA ILE A 188 0.15 6.52 -12.81
C ILE A 188 1.24 7.43 -12.25
N ALA A 189 1.39 7.48 -10.91
CA ALA A 189 2.45 8.27 -10.28
C ALA A 189 3.84 7.83 -10.72
N ALA A 190 4.12 6.52 -10.80
CA ALA A 190 5.41 6.00 -11.25
C ALA A 190 5.73 6.42 -12.69
N ILE A 191 4.75 6.34 -13.60
CA ILE A 191 4.89 6.79 -14.99
C ILE A 191 5.18 8.30 -15.05
N LEU A 192 4.41 9.12 -14.34
CA LEU A 192 4.62 10.57 -14.28
C LEU A 192 6.00 10.93 -13.71
N GLY A 193 6.44 10.22 -12.67
CA GLY A 193 7.76 10.38 -12.05
C GLY A 193 8.89 10.02 -13.00
N LEU A 194 8.75 8.95 -13.78
CA LEU A 194 9.72 8.54 -14.81
C LEU A 194 9.79 9.57 -15.95
N ILE A 195 8.64 10.04 -16.46
CA ILE A 195 8.60 11.09 -17.49
C ILE A 195 9.31 12.35 -16.98
N ALA A 196 9.01 12.78 -15.75
CA ALA A 196 9.65 13.94 -15.13
C ALA A 196 11.17 13.77 -14.98
N ALA A 197 11.64 12.56 -14.68
CA ALA A 197 13.07 12.25 -14.59
C ALA A 197 13.75 12.30 -15.97
N CYS A 198 13.14 11.71 -17.00
CA CYS A 198 13.67 11.72 -18.37
C CYS A 198 13.78 13.14 -18.96
N MET A 199 12.78 13.99 -18.72
CA MET A 199 12.80 15.39 -19.18
C MET A 199 13.93 16.21 -18.54
N ASN A 200 14.28 15.93 -17.28
CA ASN A 200 15.39 16.60 -16.59
C ASN A 200 16.78 16.11 -17.04
N GLY A 201 16.88 14.89 -17.59
CA GLY A 201 18.14 14.34 -18.09
C GLY A 201 18.55 14.92 -19.45
N SER A 202 17.57 15.16 -20.34
CA SER A 202 17.85 15.61 -21.72
C SER A 202 18.49 17.00 -21.81
N THR A 203 18.30 17.87 -20.80
CA THR A 203 18.91 19.20 -20.75
C THR A 203 20.39 19.18 -20.33
N ARG A 204 20.95 18.06 -19.88
CA ARG A 204 22.36 17.98 -19.44
C ARG A 204 23.36 17.50 -20.50
N ASN A 205 22.91 16.90 -21.60
CA ASN A 205 23.82 16.37 -22.64
C ASN A 205 24.20 17.38 -23.75
N GLY A 206 23.81 18.65 -23.62
CA GLY A 206 24.04 19.68 -24.65
C GLY A 206 25.34 20.49 -24.52
N GLY A 207 26.24 20.16 -23.60
CA GLY A 207 27.42 20.98 -23.36
C GLY A 207 28.56 20.20 -22.74
N TYR A 208 29.28 19.43 -23.55
CA TYR A 208 30.72 19.32 -23.34
C TYR A 208 31.33 20.61 -23.89
N PRO A 209 31.72 21.60 -23.06
CA PRO A 209 32.72 22.54 -23.52
C PRO A 209 33.96 21.69 -23.84
N HIS A 210 34.34 21.71 -25.10
CA HIS A 210 35.67 21.30 -25.53
C HIS A 210 36.66 22.22 -24.80
N ASP A 211 37.01 21.88 -23.57
CA ASP A 211 38.06 22.54 -22.82
C ASP A 211 39.38 22.07 -23.44
N ARG A 212 39.79 22.77 -24.50
CA ARG A 212 41.17 22.74 -24.97
C ARG A 212 42.01 23.25 -23.81
N THR A 213 42.66 22.32 -23.13
CA THR A 213 43.83 22.56 -22.28
C THR A 213 44.89 23.33 -23.08
N VAL A 214 44.79 24.66 -23.08
CA VAL A 214 45.89 25.52 -23.48
C VAL A 214 46.91 25.46 -22.35
N ILE A 215 47.95 24.67 -22.59
CA ILE A 215 49.18 24.60 -21.80
C ILE A 215 49.76 26.01 -21.73
N GLN A 216 49.46 26.76 -20.67
CA GLN A 216 50.24 27.94 -20.34
C GLN A 216 51.52 27.48 -19.68
N HIS A 217 52.60 27.45 -20.47
CA HIS A 217 53.97 27.32 -19.99
C HIS A 217 54.27 28.42 -18.96
N THR A 218 54.34 28.04 -17.70
CA THR A 218 54.90 28.85 -16.61
C THR A 218 56.38 29.13 -16.89
N ARG A 219 56.69 30.35 -17.35
CA ARG A 219 58.06 30.84 -17.46
C ARG A 219 58.57 31.17 -16.05
N VAL A 220 59.44 30.32 -15.52
CA VAL A 220 60.21 30.60 -14.30
C VAL A 220 61.25 31.68 -14.66
N GLN A 221 61.06 32.90 -14.17
CA GLN A 221 62.11 33.91 -14.18
C GLN A 221 62.96 33.76 -12.91
N THR A 222 64.18 33.28 -13.11
CA THR A 222 65.29 33.37 -12.17
C THR A 222 65.79 34.82 -12.09
N SER A 223 65.57 35.46 -10.95
CA SER A 223 66.25 36.71 -10.58
C SER A 223 67.38 36.36 -9.62
N MET A 224 68.61 36.40 -10.12
CA MET A 224 69.82 36.42 -9.31
C MET A 224 69.89 37.76 -8.58
N ALA A 225 70.02 37.73 -7.25
CA ALA A 225 70.46 38.88 -6.47
C ALA A 225 71.90 38.61 -6.02
N GLN A 226 72.77 39.54 -6.43
CA GLN A 226 74.15 39.72 -5.99
C GLN A 226 74.21 40.25 -4.55
#